data_AF-A0A8T5H578-F1
#
_entry.id   AF-A0A8T5H578-F1
#
_cell.length_a   1.000
_cell.length_b   1.000
_cell.length_c   1.000
_cell.angle_alpha   90.00
_cell.angle_beta   90.00
_cell.angle_gamma   90.00
#
_symmetry.space_group_name_H-M   'P 1'
#
loop_
_entity.id
_entity.type
_entity.pdbx_description
1 polymer ?
#
loop_
_entity_poly.entity_id
_entity_poly.type
_entity_poly.pdbx_seq_one_letter_code
_entity_poly.pdbx_strand_id
1 'polypeptide(L)' 'MVGIVERLETGLEIKVKTRAHETKLVQEADNFTMYVKSPPVDGKANAELIKFFRKKFGVAVAIVRGK' A
#
# COMPACT_ATOMS: atom_id res chain seq x y z
N MET A 1 29.64 17.27 8.94
CA MET A 1 28.49 17.73 8.15
C MET A 1 27.85 16.51 7.51
N VAL A 2 26.85 15.90 8.16
CA VAL A 2 26.03 14.85 7.54
C VAL A 2 24.69 15.51 7.29
N GLY A 3 24.43 15.87 6.04
CA GLY A 3 23.15 16.42 5.64
C GLY A 3 22.07 15.39 5.92
N ILE A 4 21.20 15.70 6.89
CA ILE A 4 19.93 15.00 7.04
C ILE A 4 19.14 15.41 5.81
N VAL A 5 19.16 14.56 4.78
CA VAL A 5 18.27 14.74 3.63
C VAL A 5 16.87 14.46 4.19
N GLU A 6 16.11 15.51 4.50
CA GLU A 6 14.69 15.37 4.80
C GLU A 6 14.03 14.74 3.58
N ARG A 7 13.81 13.43 3.66
CA ARG A 7 12.97 12.74 2.70
C ARG A 7 11.55 13.11 3.08
N LEU A 8 10.92 13.97 2.29
CA LEU A 8 9.48 14.21 2.39
C LEU A 8 8.80 12.88 2.02
N GLU A 9 8.54 12.03 3.02
CA GLU A 9 7.85 10.77 2.83
C GLU A 9 6.37 11.08 2.64
N THR A 10 5.91 11.12 1.39
CA THR A 10 4.47 11.11 1.09
C THR A 10 3.91 9.76 1.52
N GLY A 11 3.48 9.68 2.78
CA GLY A 11 2.88 8.48 3.37
C GLY A 11 1.38 8.42 3.10
N LEU A 12 0.89 7.23 2.76
CA LEU A 12 -0.54 6.95 2.64
C LEU A 12 -0.91 5.87 3.65
N GLU A 13 -1.81 6.20 4.58
CA GLU A 13 -2.41 5.23 5.48
C GLU A 13 -3.71 4.70 4.87
N ILE A 14 -3.81 3.37 4.74
CA ILE A 14 -4.97 2.70 4.13
C ILE A 14 -5.39 1.51 4.97
N LYS A 15 -6.69 1.19 4.93
CA LYS A 15 -7.21 -0.07 5.46
C LYS A 15 -7.02 -1.18 4.42
N VAL A 16 -6.51 -2.33 4.81
CA VAL A 16 -6.34 -3.48 3.89
C VAL A 16 -7.32 -4.59 4.25
N LYS A 17 -8.08 -5.07 3.26
CA LYS A 17 -8.97 -6.24 3.37
C LYS A 17 -8.48 -7.33 2.44
N THR A 18 -7.91 -8.39 3.01
CA THR A 18 -7.41 -9.55 2.26
C THR A 18 -8.51 -10.55 1.90
N ARG A 19 -8.22 -11.48 0.99
CA ARG A 19 -9.16 -12.51 0.49
C ARG A 19 -10.41 -11.91 -0.16
N ALA A 20 -10.26 -10.74 -0.78
CA ALA A 20 -11.33 -10.13 -1.56
C ALA A 20 -11.52 -10.84 -2.91
N HIS A 21 -12.72 -10.70 -3.50
CA HIS A 21 -13.00 -11.21 -4.84
C HIS A 21 -12.14 -10.53 -5.93
N GLU A 22 -11.81 -9.24 -5.73
CA GLU A 22 -11.01 -8.43 -6.65
C GLU A 22 -10.02 -7.51 -5.92
N THR A 23 -8.92 -7.19 -6.61
CA THR A 23 -7.92 -6.23 -6.15
C THR A 23 -8.35 -4.83 -6.54
N LYS A 24 -8.74 -3.99 -5.57
CA LYS A 24 -9.19 -2.63 -5.86
C LYS A 24 -8.97 -1.68 -4.69
N LEU A 25 -8.75 -0.41 -5.03
CA LEU A 25 -8.70 0.71 -4.10
C LEU A 25 -10.05 1.43 -4.12
N VAL A 26 -10.72 1.50 -2.98
CA VAL A 26 -11.99 2.22 -2.79
C VAL A 26 -11.75 3.38 -1.85
N GLN A 27 -12.24 4.56 -2.21
CA GLN A 27 -12.27 5.72 -1.33
C GLN A 27 -13.65 5.81 -0.69
N GLU A 28 -13.69 5.86 0.64
CA GLU A 28 -14.90 6.00 1.46
C GLU A 28 -14.70 7.24 2.35
N ALA A 29 -15.31 8.36 1.94
CA ALA A 29 -15.07 9.68 2.53
C ALA A 29 -13.57 10.02 2.57
N ASP A 30 -13.01 10.21 3.75
CA ASP A 30 -11.60 10.56 3.97
C ASP A 30 -10.66 9.35 4.09
N ASN A 31 -11.19 8.12 3.99
CA ASN A 31 -10.43 6.89 4.16
C ASN A 31 -10.29 6.11 2.85
N PHE A 32 -9.17 5.42 2.72
CA PHE A 32 -8.95 4.47 1.62
C PHE A 32 -8.99 3.04 2.14
N THR A 33 -9.81 2.20 1.50
CA THR A 33 -9.80 0.75 1.72
C THR A 33 -9.28 0.05 0.48
N MET A 34 -8.19 -0.70 0.66
CA MET A 34 -7.60 -1.54 -0.36
C MET A 34 -8.04 -2.99 -0.15
N TYR A 35 -8.77 -3.50 -1.13
CA TYR A 35 -9.16 -4.90 -1.22
C TYR A 35 -8.09 -5.64 -2.01
N VAL A 36 -7.57 -6.75 -1.48
CA VAL A 36 -6.57 -7.59 -2.15
C VAL A 36 -7.02 -9.04 -2.17
N LYS A 37 -6.73 -9.74 -3.28
CA LYS A 37 -7.07 -11.16 -3.41
C LYS A 37 -6.17 -12.01 -2.52
N SER A 38 -4.89 -11.65 -2.46
CA SER A 38 -3.89 -12.41 -1.72
C SER A 38 -4.21 -12.54 -0.23
N PRO A 39 -3.92 -13.70 0.37
CA PRO A 39 -4.03 -13.89 1.81
C PRO A 39 -2.94 -13.09 2.57
N PRO A 40 -3.14 -12.80 3.87
CA PRO A 40 -2.17 -12.13 4.74
C PRO A 40 -1.11 -13.11 5.26
N VAL A 41 -0.54 -13.95 4.37
CA VAL A 41 0.50 -14.93 4.72
C VAL A 41 1.68 -14.76 3.77
N ASP A 42 2.88 -15.04 4.26
CA ASP A 42 4.13 -15.01 3.48
C ASP A 42 4.37 -13.68 2.74
N GLY A 43 3.81 -12.57 3.23
CA GLY A 43 3.90 -11.27 2.56
C GLY A 43 3.17 -11.17 1.22
N LYS A 44 2.31 -12.14 0.84
CA LYS A 44 1.61 -12.15 -0.45
C LYS A 44 0.73 -10.91 -0.65
N ALA A 45 -0.04 -10.54 0.37
CA ALA A 45 -0.82 -9.29 0.37
C ALA A 45 0.07 -8.06 0.15
N ASN A 46 1.21 -7.99 0.83
CA ASN A 46 2.17 -6.88 0.71
C ASN A 46 2.75 -6.76 -0.70
N ALA A 47 3.15 -7.88 -1.30
CA ALA A 47 3.64 -7.92 -2.67
C ALA A 47 2.57 -7.45 -3.67
N GLU A 48 1.31 -7.86 -3.47
CA GLU A 48 0.18 -7.43 -4.30
C GLU A 48 -0.09 -5.93 -4.17
N LEU A 49 -0.06 -5.37 -2.95
CA LEU A 49 -0.20 -3.93 -2.70
C LEU A 49 0.87 -3.13 -3.45
N ILE A 50 2.14 -3.49 -3.25
CA ILE A 50 3.27 -2.84 -3.92
C ILE A 50 3.09 -2.91 -5.44
N LYS A 51 2.76 -4.08 -5.98
CA LYS A 51 2.53 -4.25 -7.43
C LYS A 51 1.39 -3.37 -7.94
N PHE A 52 0.27 -3.30 -7.21
CA PHE A 52 -0.88 -2.48 -7.57
C PHE A 52 -0.51 -1.00 -7.63
N PHE A 53 0.09 -0.45 -6.57
CA PHE A 53 0.44 0.97 -6.51
C PHE A 53 1.54 1.34 -7.51
N ARG A 54 2.57 0.49 -7.68
CA ARG A 54 3.61 0.70 -8.71
C ARG A 54 3.01 0.75 -10.12
N LYS A 55 2.09 -0.17 -10.43
CA LYS A 55 1.41 -0.19 -11.74
C LYS A 55 0.49 1.01 -11.93
N LYS A 56 -0.25 1.40 -10.89
CA LYS A 56 -1.25 2.47 -10.97
C LYS A 56 -0.62 3.86 -11.09
N PHE A 57 0.49 4.10 -10.39
CA PHE A 57 1.09 5.43 -10.26
C PHE A 57 2.47 5.55 -10.94
N GLY A 58 3.09 4.45 -11.35
CA GLY A 58 4.41 4.48 -12.00
C GLY A 58 5.57 4.85 -11.06
N VAL A 59 5.35 4.82 -9.74
CA VAL A 59 6.35 5.23 -8.74
C VAL A 59 6.92 4.04 -7.97
N ALA A 60 8.06 4.24 -7.31
CA ALA A 60 8.55 3.30 -6.31
C ALA A 60 7.66 3.35 -5.07
N VAL A 61 7.30 2.17 -4.54
CA VAL A 61 6.42 2.02 -3.39
C VAL A 61 7.07 1.06 -2.40
N ALA A 62 7.03 1.41 -1.12
CA ALA A 62 7.46 0.57 -0.02
C ALA A 62 6.40 0.57 1.07
N ILE A 63 6.35 -0.50 1.86
CA ILE A 63 5.49 -0.57 3.04
C ILE A 63 6.32 -0.14 4.24
N VAL A 64 5.87 0.90 4.94
CA VAL A 64 6.54 1.47 6.12
C VAL A 64 6.17 0.70 7.38
N ARG A 65 4.87 0.46 7.60
CA ARG A 65 4.32 -0.25 8.76
C ARG A 65 3.02 -0.96 8.40
N GLY A 66 2.69 -2.00 9.16
CA GLY A 66 1.41 -2.70 9.10
C GLY A 66 1.02 -3.20 10.49
N LYS A 67 -0.29 -3.28 10.76
CA LYS A 67 -0.86 -3.80 12.02
C LYS A 67 -1.79 -4.96 11.70
#